data_AF-A0A1W9YMX0-F1
#
_entry.id   AF-A0A1W9YMX0-F1
#
_cell.length_a   1.000
_cell.length_b   1.000
_cell.length_c   1.000
_cell.angle_alpha   90.00
_cell.angle_beta   90.00
_cell.angle_gamma   90.00
#
_symmetry.space_group_name_H-M   'P 1'
#
loop_
_entity.id
_entity.type
_entity.pdbx_description
1 polymer ?
#
loop_
_entity_poly.entity_id
_entity_poly.type
_entity_poly.pdbx_seq_one_letter_code
_entity_poly.pdbx_strand_id
1 'polypeptide(L)'
;MAGRGPQPKDPLKRVRRNADPSGLRVYTAEPVAQPELPEFDVQVEDDGEIVSQRFVWPEATRRWWQVWGSEPMAKDFTATDWDFLLDTALLHAKVWGKGDLKLLPELRLRVAKMGATSEDRARLRITYAAADEADERRSGSAGPSSRSRRGPLKAV
;
A
#
# COMPACT_ATOMS: atom_id res chain seq x y z
N MET A 1 8.24 -3.66 -43.90
CA MET A 1 7.38 -2.45 -44.02
C MET A 1 6.21 -2.62 -43.08
N ALA A 2 6.25 -2.02 -41.89
CA ALA A 2 5.14 -2.08 -40.94
C ALA A 2 4.13 -0.98 -41.26
N GLY A 3 2.90 -1.37 -41.62
CA GLY A 3 1.82 -0.44 -41.92
C GLY A 3 1.39 0.33 -40.68
N ARG A 4 1.36 1.66 -40.78
CA ARG A 4 0.69 2.51 -39.78
C ARG A 4 -0.79 2.15 -39.80
N GLY A 5 -1.32 1.76 -38.63
CA GLY A 5 -2.75 1.52 -38.47
C GLY A 5 -3.60 2.76 -38.77
N PRO A 6 -4.93 2.62 -38.87
CA PRO A 6 -5.83 3.70 -39.23
C PRO A 6 -5.65 4.93 -38.34
N GLN A 7 -5.66 6.12 -38.97
CA GLN A 7 -5.50 7.38 -38.27
C GLN A 7 -6.63 7.58 -37.24
N PRO A 8 -6.32 8.04 -36.01
CA PRO A 8 -7.34 8.28 -34.98
C PRO A 8 -8.45 9.20 -35.50
N LYS A 9 -9.71 8.82 -35.23
CA LYS A 9 -10.88 9.55 -35.72
C LYS A 9 -10.95 10.95 -35.12
N ASP A 10 -11.26 11.91 -35.98
CA ASP A 10 -11.48 13.33 -35.68
C ASP A 10 -12.34 13.49 -34.40
N PRO A 11 -11.84 14.20 -33.38
CA PRO A 11 -12.54 14.44 -32.12
C PRO A 11 -13.96 14.97 -32.30
N LEU A 12 -14.20 15.83 -33.31
CA LEU A 12 -15.50 16.45 -33.57
C LEU A 12 -16.52 15.48 -34.19
N LYS A 13 -16.07 14.33 -34.69
CA LYS A 13 -16.89 13.30 -35.34
C LYS A 13 -17.07 12.04 -34.47
N ARG A 14 -16.69 12.11 -33.19
CA ARG A 14 -16.86 11.00 -32.24
C ARG A 14 -18.30 10.98 -31.74
N VAL A 15 -18.94 9.82 -31.87
CA VAL A 15 -20.34 9.59 -31.44
C VAL A 15 -20.49 9.72 -29.92
N ARG A 16 -19.46 9.36 -29.16
CA ARG A 16 -19.41 9.57 -27.70
C ARG A 16 -18.80 10.94 -27.39
N ARG A 17 -19.65 11.90 -27.02
CA ARG A 17 -19.26 13.07 -26.22
C ARG A 17 -19.15 12.59 -24.77
N ASN A 18 -18.05 11.96 -24.40
CA ASN A 18 -17.73 11.96 -22.97
C ASN A 18 -17.47 13.42 -22.63
N ALA A 19 -18.40 14.05 -21.91
CA ALA A 19 -18.17 15.37 -21.33
C ALA A 19 -16.82 15.31 -20.61
N ASP A 20 -15.97 16.32 -20.83
CA ASP A 20 -14.68 16.37 -20.16
C ASP A 20 -14.92 16.16 -18.66
N PRO A 21 -14.19 15.23 -18.02
CA PRO A 21 -14.35 14.99 -16.61
C PRO A 21 -14.17 16.33 -15.90
N SER A 22 -15.16 16.70 -15.08
CA SER A 22 -15.13 17.90 -14.25
C SER A 22 -13.72 18.13 -13.70
N GLY A 23 -13.17 19.34 -13.88
CA GLY A 23 -11.77 19.64 -13.65
C GLY A 23 -11.21 19.02 -12.36
N LEU A 24 -9.97 18.52 -12.46
CA LEU A 24 -9.26 17.87 -11.36
C LEU A 24 -9.26 18.80 -10.13
N ARG A 25 -9.91 18.37 -9.05
CA ARG A 25 -9.80 19.02 -7.74
C ARG A 25 -8.56 18.50 -7.05
N VAL A 26 -7.61 19.39 -6.78
CA VAL A 26 -6.36 19.07 -6.10
C VAL A 26 -6.50 19.53 -4.65
N TYR A 27 -6.36 18.59 -3.71
CA TYR A 27 -6.24 18.88 -2.28
C TYR A 27 -4.84 18.49 -1.84
N THR A 28 -4.16 19.37 -1.10
CA THR A 28 -2.87 19.05 -0.47
C THR A 28 -3.14 18.49 0.91
N ALA A 29 -2.65 17.28 1.18
CA ALA A 29 -2.69 16.70 2.51
C ALA A 29 -1.32 16.87 3.17
N GLU A 30 -1.31 17.29 4.43
CA GLU A 30 -0.09 17.41 5.22
C GLU A 30 0.19 16.08 5.93
N PRO A 31 1.44 15.57 5.87
CA PRO A 31 1.81 14.42 6.68
C PRO A 31 1.73 14.74 8.17
N VAL A 32 1.31 13.74 8.95
CA VAL A 32 1.13 13.85 10.41
C VAL A 32 2.03 12.83 11.09
N ALA A 33 2.61 13.21 12.23
CA ALA A 33 3.37 12.28 13.06
C ALA A 33 2.48 11.13 13.57
N GLN A 34 3.08 9.97 13.79
CA GLN A 34 2.37 8.83 14.37
C GLN A 34 1.74 9.22 15.72
N PRO A 35 0.43 9.04 15.91
CA PRO A 35 -0.20 9.27 17.20
C PRO A 35 0.12 8.13 18.17
N GLU A 36 0.04 8.42 19.46
CA GLU A 36 0.08 7.39 20.49
C GLU A 36 -1.15 6.49 20.40
N LEU A 37 -1.01 5.24 20.84
CA LEU A 37 -2.16 4.35 20.95
C LEU A 37 -3.13 4.93 21.99
N PRO A 38 -4.42 5.08 21.64
CA PRO A 38 -5.37 5.75 22.51
C PRO A 38 -5.67 4.90 23.73
N GLU A 39 -6.01 5.64 24.77
CA GLU A 39 -6.36 5.15 26.07
C GLU A 39 -7.88 5.25 26.24
N PHE A 40 -8.57 4.12 26.34
CA PHE A 40 -10.03 4.08 26.45
C PHE A 40 -10.50 2.87 27.25
N ASP A 41 -11.76 2.93 27.69
CA ASP A 41 -12.39 1.85 28.43
C ASP A 41 -13.39 1.11 27.54
N VAL A 42 -13.55 -0.18 27.78
CA VAL A 42 -14.51 -1.06 27.12
C VAL A 42 -15.51 -1.58 28.13
N GLN A 43 -16.76 -1.70 27.69
CA GLN A 43 -17.79 -2.37 28.47
C GLN A 43 -17.65 -3.88 28.28
N VAL A 44 -17.47 -4.58 29.40
CA VAL A 44 -17.36 -6.04 29.45
C VAL A 44 -18.43 -6.55 30.40
N GLU A 45 -19.09 -7.64 30.02
CA GLU A 45 -19.99 -8.36 30.91
C GLU A 45 -19.17 -9.24 31.84
N ASP A 46 -19.32 -9.01 33.14
CA ASP A 46 -18.70 -9.77 34.23
C ASP A 46 -19.80 -10.18 35.20
N ASP A 47 -20.01 -11.48 35.37
CA ASP A 47 -21.09 -12.06 36.20
C ASP A 47 -22.51 -11.48 35.96
N GLY A 48 -22.81 -11.09 34.72
CA GLY A 48 -24.12 -10.52 34.32
C GLY A 48 -24.27 -9.02 34.57
N GLU A 49 -23.22 -8.34 35.03
CA GLU A 49 -23.15 -6.89 35.13
C GLU A 49 -22.25 -6.31 34.04
N ILE A 50 -22.63 -5.16 33.49
CA ILE A 50 -21.81 -4.44 32.52
C ILE A 50 -20.83 -3.55 33.29
N VAL A 51 -19.56 -3.92 33.29
CA VAL A 51 -18.49 -3.19 33.97
C VAL A 51 -17.63 -2.45 32.94
N SER A 52 -17.25 -1.21 33.25
CA SER A 52 -16.27 -0.46 32.47
C SER A 52 -14.86 -0.92 32.85
N GLN A 53 -14.14 -1.54 31.90
CA GLN A 53 -12.78 -2.00 32.09
C GLN A 53 -11.83 -1.27 31.14
N ARG A 54 -10.68 -0.84 31.65
CA ARG A 54 -9.61 -0.25 30.83
C ARG A 54 -9.17 -1.20 29.73
N PHE A 55 -9.19 -0.73 28.47
CA PHE A 55 -8.64 -1.51 27.37
C PHE A 55 -7.12 -1.52 27.44
N VAL A 56 -6.53 -2.72 27.51
CA VAL A 56 -5.08 -2.90 27.50
C VAL A 56 -4.64 -3.41 26.14
N TRP A 57 -3.83 -2.61 25.44
CA TRP A 57 -3.24 -3.00 24.17
C TRP A 57 -2.27 -4.18 24.34
N PRO A 58 -2.47 -5.30 23.62
CA PRO A 58 -1.53 -6.41 23.64
C PRO A 58 -0.11 -5.97 23.25
N GLU A 59 0.92 -6.57 23.85
CA GLU A 59 2.32 -6.24 23.55
C GLU A 59 2.65 -6.40 22.06
N ALA A 60 2.14 -7.47 21.43
CA ALA A 60 2.27 -7.68 20.00
C ALA A 60 1.72 -6.51 19.16
N THR A 61 0.58 -5.93 19.57
CA THR A 61 -0.01 -4.77 18.88
C THR A 61 0.78 -3.49 19.12
N ARG A 62 1.29 -3.27 20.34
CA ARG A 62 2.16 -2.11 20.64
C ARG A 62 3.43 -2.14 19.80
N ARG A 63 4.08 -3.30 19.71
CA ARG A 63 5.25 -3.50 18.84
C ARG A 63 4.88 -3.29 17.36
N TRP A 64 3.77 -3.86 16.91
CA TRP A 64 3.30 -3.70 15.54
C TRP A 64 3.05 -2.23 15.18
N TRP A 65 2.44 -1.46 16.09
CA TRP A 65 2.22 -0.03 15.94
C TRP A 65 3.55 0.73 15.77
N GLN A 66 4.52 0.46 16.64
CA GLN A 66 5.86 1.07 16.55
C GLN A 66 6.56 0.76 15.23
N VAL A 67 6.45 -0.49 14.73
CA VAL A 67 7.03 -0.87 13.45
C VAL A 67 6.47 0.01 12.32
N TRP A 68 5.14 0.16 12.24
CA TRP A 68 4.52 1.05 11.25
C TRP A 68 5.04 2.49 11.33
N GLY A 69 5.20 3.03 12.53
CA GLY A 69 5.76 4.37 12.74
C GLY A 69 7.20 4.54 12.29
N SER A 70 7.99 3.45 12.34
CA SER A 70 9.40 3.47 11.97
C SER A 70 9.65 3.21 10.48
N GLU A 71 8.65 2.74 9.73
CA GLU A 71 8.78 2.49 8.29
C GLU A 71 9.01 3.80 7.53
N PRO A 72 9.92 3.82 6.53
CA PRO A 72 10.22 5.04 5.77
C PRO A 72 8.98 5.68 5.11
N MET A 73 8.01 4.85 4.68
CA MET A 73 6.78 5.33 4.04
C MET A 73 5.85 6.10 5.01
N ALA A 74 5.99 5.90 6.32
CA ALA A 74 5.14 6.57 7.30
C ALA A 74 5.36 8.08 7.36
N LYS A 75 6.46 8.57 6.78
CA LYS A 75 6.74 10.01 6.63
C LYS A 75 5.72 10.74 5.76
N ASP A 76 5.04 10.01 4.88
CA ASP A 76 4.03 10.56 3.98
C ASP A 76 2.60 10.33 4.48
N PHE A 77 2.43 9.65 5.63
CA PHE A 77 1.10 9.33 6.16
C PHE A 77 0.38 10.57 6.67
N THR A 78 -0.89 10.66 6.30
CA THR A 78 -1.81 11.70 6.73
C THR A 78 -2.62 11.22 7.94
N ALA A 79 -3.40 12.12 8.54
CA ALA A 79 -4.30 11.75 9.64
C ALA A 79 -5.22 10.57 9.28
N THR A 80 -5.75 10.53 8.06
CA THR A 80 -6.63 9.44 7.62
C THR A 80 -5.92 8.10 7.49
N ASP A 81 -4.62 8.10 7.20
CA ASP A 81 -3.83 6.87 7.14
C ASP A 81 -3.60 6.32 8.56
N TRP A 82 -3.33 7.22 9.52
CA TRP A 82 -3.19 6.85 10.93
C TRP A 82 -4.50 6.36 11.54
N ASP A 83 -5.63 7.00 11.24
CA ASP A 83 -6.95 6.54 11.67
C ASP A 83 -7.25 5.15 11.12
N PHE A 84 -6.94 4.91 9.83
CA PHE A 84 -7.11 3.59 9.22
C PHE A 84 -6.23 2.52 9.87
N LEU A 85 -4.98 2.86 10.20
CA LEU A 85 -4.08 1.96 10.92
C LEU A 85 -4.53 1.73 12.35
N LEU A 86 -5.12 2.72 13.02
CA LEU A 86 -5.65 2.58 14.38
C LEU A 86 -6.83 1.60 14.42
N ASP A 87 -7.77 1.71 13.47
CA ASP A 87 -8.83 0.72 13.29
C ASP A 87 -8.25 -0.68 13.04
N THR A 88 -7.19 -0.75 12.24
CA THR A 88 -6.47 -2.00 11.95
C THR A 88 -5.78 -2.55 13.21
N ALA A 89 -5.28 -1.68 14.10
CA ALA A 89 -4.69 -2.05 15.37
C ALA A 89 -5.72 -2.74 16.29
N LEU A 90 -6.98 -2.31 16.29
CA LEU A 90 -8.06 -2.96 17.05
C LEU A 90 -8.29 -4.40 16.57
N LEU A 91 -8.27 -4.63 15.25
CA LEU A 91 -8.36 -5.98 14.68
C LEU A 91 -7.13 -6.81 15.04
N HIS A 92 -5.94 -6.24 14.92
CA HIS A 92 -4.69 -6.89 15.32
C HIS A 92 -4.71 -7.29 16.81
N ALA A 93 -5.21 -6.43 17.69
CA ALA A 93 -5.37 -6.70 19.11
C ALA A 93 -6.37 -7.84 19.39
N LYS A 94 -7.47 -7.94 18.65
CA LYS A 94 -8.40 -9.07 18.76
C LYS A 94 -7.75 -10.40 18.33
N VAL A 95 -7.03 -10.39 17.20
CA VAL A 95 -6.33 -11.59 16.70
C VAL A 95 -5.28 -12.07 17.69
N TRP A 96 -4.36 -11.19 18.11
CA TRP A 96 -3.20 -11.58 18.92
C TRP A 96 -3.46 -11.58 20.43
N GLY A 97 -4.38 -10.76 20.92
CA GLY A 97 -4.73 -10.68 22.33
C GLY A 97 -5.83 -11.67 22.75
N LYS A 98 -6.80 -11.94 21.87
CA LYS A 98 -7.92 -12.85 22.17
C LYS A 98 -7.92 -14.14 21.34
N GLY A 99 -6.99 -14.30 20.39
CA GLY A 99 -6.91 -15.49 19.54
C GLY A 99 -8.01 -15.58 18.48
N ASP A 100 -8.67 -14.47 18.11
CA ASP A 100 -9.77 -14.49 17.13
C ASP A 100 -9.25 -14.60 15.69
N LEU A 101 -8.82 -15.80 15.31
CA LEU A 101 -8.21 -16.08 14.00
C LEU A 101 -9.15 -15.84 12.82
N LYS A 102 -10.47 -15.73 13.06
CA LYS A 102 -11.45 -15.43 12.01
C LYS A 102 -11.26 -14.04 11.39
N LEU A 103 -10.59 -13.14 12.11
CA LEU A 103 -10.30 -11.78 11.66
C LEU A 103 -9.02 -11.68 10.82
N LEU A 104 -8.21 -12.75 10.71
CA LEU A 104 -6.97 -12.75 9.93
C LEU A 104 -7.16 -12.35 8.45
N PRO A 105 -8.20 -12.79 7.73
CA PRO A 105 -8.39 -12.40 6.34
C PRO A 105 -8.64 -10.88 6.19
N GLU A 106 -9.45 -10.30 7.06
CA GLU A 106 -9.73 -8.86 7.05
C GLU A 106 -8.49 -8.06 7.45
N LEU A 107 -7.79 -8.49 8.51
CA LEU A 107 -6.52 -7.90 8.92
C LEU A 107 -5.56 -7.86 7.73
N ARG A 108 -5.37 -8.99 7.04
CA ARG A 108 -4.49 -9.10 5.86
C ARG A 108 -4.86 -8.10 4.77
N LEU A 109 -6.15 -7.91 4.46
CA LEU A 109 -6.59 -6.97 3.43
C LEU A 109 -6.28 -5.52 3.81
N ARG A 110 -6.47 -5.17 5.09
CA ARG A 110 -6.18 -3.82 5.59
C ARG A 110 -4.69 -3.50 5.57
N VAL A 111 -3.84 -4.39 6.09
CA VAL A 111 -2.39 -4.16 6.03
C VAL A 111 -1.84 -4.20 4.59
N ALA A 112 -2.44 -4.99 3.69
CA ALA A 112 -2.06 -4.99 2.28
C ALA A 112 -2.34 -3.63 1.61
N LYS A 113 -3.45 -2.97 1.94
CA LYS A 113 -3.78 -1.63 1.44
C LYS A 113 -2.72 -0.58 1.82
N MET A 114 -2.01 -0.81 2.91
CA MET A 114 -0.94 0.07 3.41
C MET A 114 0.46 -0.35 2.94
N GLY A 115 0.61 -1.40 2.13
CA GLY A 115 1.93 -1.82 1.64
C GLY A 115 2.76 -2.62 2.65
N ALA A 116 2.12 -3.43 3.49
CA ALA A 116 2.81 -4.18 4.55
C ALA A 116 3.85 -5.18 4.00
N THR A 117 3.53 -5.89 2.92
CA THR A 117 4.45 -6.86 2.31
C THR A 117 5.17 -6.28 1.10
N SER A 118 6.24 -6.94 0.65
CA SER A 118 6.93 -6.57 -0.59
C SER A 118 6.05 -6.71 -1.83
N GLU A 119 5.14 -7.70 -1.86
CA GLU A 119 4.15 -7.85 -2.92
C GLU A 119 3.20 -6.63 -2.94
N ASP A 120 2.71 -6.23 -1.77
CA ASP A 120 1.81 -5.07 -1.64
C ASP A 120 2.52 -3.78 -2.07
N ARG A 121 3.77 -3.57 -1.64
CA ARG A 121 4.57 -2.43 -2.07
C ARG A 121 4.79 -2.41 -3.58
N ALA A 122 5.11 -3.55 -4.19
CA ALA A 122 5.24 -3.66 -5.64
C ALA A 122 3.93 -3.33 -6.36
N ARG A 123 2.79 -3.80 -5.83
CA ARG A 123 1.44 -3.49 -6.36
C ARG A 123 1.13 -1.99 -6.27
N LEU A 124 1.53 -1.34 -5.18
CA LEU A 124 1.36 0.09 -4.94
C LEU A 124 2.43 0.95 -5.63
N ARG A 125 3.42 0.33 -6.29
CA ARG A 125 4.58 1.00 -6.91
C ARG A 125 5.41 1.82 -5.92
N ILE A 126 5.53 1.30 -4.70
CA ILE A 126 6.40 1.84 -3.65
C ILE A 126 7.75 1.15 -3.78
N THR A 127 8.81 1.93 -4.02
CA THR A 127 10.18 1.42 -4.06
C THR A 127 10.99 2.07 -2.94
N TYR A 128 11.80 1.26 -2.25
CA TYR A 128 12.73 1.75 -1.24
C TYR A 128 14.10 1.91 -1.89
N ALA A 129 14.78 3.04 -1.66
CA ALA A 129 16.04 3.37 -2.33
C ALA A 129 17.15 2.30 -2.18
N ALA A 130 17.13 1.49 -1.12
CA ALA A 130 18.04 0.35 -0.97
C ALA A 130 17.81 -0.77 -2.00
N ALA A 131 16.60 -0.87 -2.56
CA ALA A 131 16.24 -1.79 -3.64
C ALA A 131 16.62 -1.24 -5.01
N ASP A 132 16.58 0.09 -5.20
CA ASP A 132 16.96 0.74 -6.46
C ASP A 132 18.43 0.48 -6.79
N GLU A 133 19.36 0.63 -5.85
CA GLU A 133 20.77 0.33 -6.13
C GLU A 133 21.02 -1.16 -6.46
N ALA A 134 20.23 -2.08 -5.92
CA ALA A 134 20.35 -3.52 -6.19
C ALA A 134 19.72 -3.92 -7.52
N ASP A 135 18.71 -3.18 -7.99
CA ASP A 135 18.08 -3.37 -9.30
C ASP A 135 18.84 -2.64 -10.42
N GLU A 136 19.43 -1.47 -10.16
CA GLU A 136 20.38 -0.81 -11.04
C GLU A 136 21.65 -1.64 -11.26
N ARG A 137 22.19 -2.27 -10.20
CA ARG A 137 23.32 -3.22 -10.32
C ARG A 137 22.94 -4.47 -11.13
N ARG A 138 21.68 -4.96 -11.03
CA ARG A 138 21.21 -6.11 -11.80
C ARG A 138 20.91 -5.76 -13.26
N SER A 139 20.26 -4.63 -13.53
CA SER A 139 19.96 -4.15 -14.88
C SER A 139 21.22 -3.70 -15.63
N GLY A 140 22.24 -3.18 -14.93
CA GLY A 140 23.57 -2.93 -15.47
C GLY A 140 24.35 -4.19 -15.87
N SER A 141 23.99 -5.35 -15.32
CA SER A 141 24.58 -6.66 -15.67
C SER A 141 23.86 -7.40 -16.80
N ALA A 142 22.84 -6.80 -17.43
CA ALA A 142 22.15 -7.38 -18.57
C ALA A 142 23.14 -7.51 -19.75
N GLY A 143 23.78 -8.68 -19.82
CA GLY A 143 24.74 -9.02 -20.86
C GLY A 143 24.17 -8.84 -22.26
N PRO A 144 25.04 -8.70 -23.27
CA PRO A 144 24.67 -8.34 -24.62
C PRO A 144 23.50 -9.20 -25.13
N SER A 145 22.41 -8.52 -25.54
CA SER A 145 21.21 -9.20 -26.03
C SER A 145 21.58 -10.21 -27.12
N SER A 146 20.88 -11.34 -27.20
CA SER A 146 21.09 -12.38 -28.22
C SER A 146 21.11 -11.84 -29.66
N ARG A 147 20.56 -10.64 -29.87
CA ARG A 147 20.54 -9.90 -31.13
C ARG A 147 21.92 -9.35 -31.55
N SER A 148 22.86 -9.14 -30.63
CA SER A 148 24.24 -8.72 -30.95
C SER A 148 25.18 -9.89 -31.30
N ARG A 149 24.76 -11.14 -31.06
CA ARG A 149 25.55 -12.34 -31.42
C ARG A 149 25.38 -12.78 -32.88
N ARG A 150 24.37 -12.26 -33.60
CA ARG A 150 24.22 -12.51 -35.04
C ARG A 150 24.91 -11.38 -35.79
N GLY A 151 26.15 -11.62 -36.24
CA GLY A 151 26.85 -10.72 -37.15
C GLY A 151 26.06 -10.50 -38.46
N PRO A 152 26.36 -9.45 -39.23
CA PRO A 152 25.65 -9.15 -40.46
C PRO A 152 25.83 -10.29 -41.47
N LEU A 153 24.72 -10.86 -41.94
CA LEU A 153 24.71 -11.85 -43.00
C LEU A 153 25.25 -11.20 -44.29
N LYS A 154 26.42 -11.61 -44.75
CA LYS A 154 26.89 -11.30 -46.10
C LYS A 154 26.26 -12.29 -47.07
N ALA A 155 25.45 -11.79 -48.00
CA ALA A 155 25.04 -12.55 -49.17
C ALA A 155 26.24 -12.71 -50.13
N VAL A 156 26.42 -13.91 -50.67
CA VAL A 156 27.36 -14.26 -51.73
C VAL A 156 26.60 -14.29 -53.05
#